data_AF-A0A919ZE18-F1
#
_entry.id   AF-A0A919ZE18-F1
#
_cell.length_a   1.000
_cell.length_b   1.000
_cell.length_c   1.000
_cell.angle_alpha   90.00
_cell.angle_beta   90.00
_cell.angle_gamma   90.00
#
_symmetry.space_group_name_H-M   'P 1'
#
loop_
_entity.id
_entity.type
_entity.pdbx_description
1 polymer ?
#
loop_
_entity_poly.entity_id
_entity_poly.type
_entity_poly.pdbx_seq_one_letter_code
_entity_poly.pdbx_strand_id
1 'polypeptide(L)'
;MRFVLGAAGHLVEQYPVTSRFQAVDTAHTVPHQGVDLAIPAGTDILAPAKGVVSRVMDLGDQSLGKAVYLKLQSGNEVILGHLSKINVRAGQVVEAGQKLAESGSTGYSTGPHLHIGLKSAAGQLIDPQPIVQVLQRPGFWERATDGAIIPNLLGKSKEAAMSAANELTLDIVRTALSWLATTGLALAVEGLLLWSMVCLLIGVSGSGKWVTKGTKAFLFSTLLGVAGRAV
;
A
#
# COMPACT_ATOMS: atom_id res chain seq x y z
N MET A 1 34.65 -4.17 4.74
CA MET A 1 33.78 -5.11 5.48
C MET A 1 33.41 -4.48 6.82
N ARG A 2 32.16 -4.07 7.01
CA ARG A 2 31.58 -3.69 8.32
C ARG A 2 30.06 -3.78 8.20
N PHE A 3 29.56 -4.95 8.59
CA PHE A 3 28.16 -5.33 8.62
C PHE A 3 27.47 -4.68 9.82
N VAL A 4 26.15 -4.44 9.73
CA VAL A 4 25.32 -4.06 10.88
C VAL A 4 25.45 -5.17 11.93
N LEU A 5 26.17 -4.87 13.01
CA LEU A 5 26.36 -5.80 14.11
C LEU A 5 25.04 -5.96 14.87
N GLY A 6 24.33 -7.05 14.56
CA GLY A 6 23.62 -7.78 15.60
C GLY A 6 24.64 -8.27 16.64
N ALA A 7 24.24 -8.28 17.91
CA ALA A 7 25.10 -8.51 19.08
C ALA A 7 25.91 -9.82 19.14
N ALA A 8 26.00 -10.62 18.08
CA ALA A 8 26.68 -11.92 18.07
C ALA A 8 27.31 -12.33 16.73
N GLY A 9 27.61 -11.41 15.80
CA GLY A 9 28.35 -11.77 14.58
C GLY A 9 27.63 -12.74 13.63
N HIS A 10 26.34 -12.97 13.82
CA HIS A 10 25.49 -13.71 12.89
C HIS A 10 24.78 -12.75 11.94
N LEU A 11 24.82 -13.07 10.64
CA LEU A 11 24.04 -12.42 9.60
C LEU A 11 22.56 -12.69 9.87
N VAL A 12 21.86 -11.78 10.53
CA VAL A 12 20.40 -11.85 10.57
C VAL A 12 19.91 -11.16 9.29
N GLU A 13 19.50 -11.97 8.31
CA GLU A 13 19.03 -11.46 7.01
C GLU A 13 17.82 -10.53 7.19
N GLN A 14 16.94 -10.79 8.17
CA GLN A 14 15.80 -9.97 8.57
C GLN A 14 15.40 -10.27 10.02
N TYR A 15 15.01 -9.26 10.80
CA TYR A 15 14.44 -9.47 12.12
C TYR A 15 12.92 -9.71 12.04
N PRO A 16 12.37 -10.71 12.77
CA PRO A 16 10.93 -10.98 12.76
C PRO A 16 10.10 -9.77 13.23
N VAL A 17 9.00 -9.51 12.53
CA VAL A 17 7.99 -8.54 13.00
C VAL A 17 7.14 -9.22 14.07
N THR A 18 7.17 -8.70 15.30
CA THR A 18 6.40 -9.23 16.44
C THR A 18 5.05 -8.56 16.60
N SER A 19 4.94 -7.29 16.23
CA SER A 19 3.67 -6.55 16.24
C SER A 19 3.60 -5.60 15.05
N ARG A 20 2.43 -5.51 14.42
CA ARG A 20 2.18 -4.66 13.25
C ARG A 20 1.48 -3.37 13.65
N PHE A 21 1.49 -2.37 12.78
CA PHE A 21 0.73 -1.15 12.96
C PHE A 21 -0.76 -1.46 13.10
N GLN A 22 -1.41 -0.84 14.08
CA GLN A 22 -2.80 -1.06 14.48
C GLN A 22 -3.16 -2.48 14.95
N ALA A 23 -2.18 -3.37 15.15
CA ALA A 23 -2.45 -4.64 15.82
C ALA A 23 -2.93 -4.38 17.26
N VAL A 24 -3.89 -5.20 17.70
CA VAL A 24 -4.38 -5.23 19.08
C VAL A 24 -4.09 -6.63 19.59
N ASP A 25 -3.46 -6.74 20.75
CA ASP A 25 -3.14 -8.01 21.37
C ASP A 25 -3.72 -8.09 22.79
N THR A 26 -3.60 -9.25 23.43
CA THR A 26 -4.15 -9.47 24.78
C THR A 26 -3.42 -8.69 25.87
N ALA A 27 -2.19 -8.25 25.63
CA ALA A 27 -1.38 -7.45 26.56
C ALA A 27 -1.55 -5.93 26.34
N HIS A 28 -2.03 -5.51 25.17
CA HIS A 28 -2.22 -4.14 24.74
C HIS A 28 -3.62 -3.97 24.12
N THR A 29 -4.56 -3.45 24.92
CA THR A 29 -5.94 -3.16 24.48
C THR A 29 -6.06 -1.92 23.58
N VAL A 30 -4.94 -1.21 23.35
CA VAL A 30 -4.85 -0.04 22.48
C VAL A 30 -4.14 -0.44 21.18
N PRO A 31 -4.62 0.00 20.01
CA PRO A 31 -3.95 -0.27 18.73
C PRO A 31 -2.49 0.17 18.74
N HIS A 32 -1.62 -0.73 18.32
CA HIS A 32 -0.19 -0.50 18.27
C HIS A 32 0.17 0.64 17.31
N GLN A 33 0.96 1.61 17.77
CA GLN A 33 1.26 2.86 17.04
C GLN A 33 2.48 2.78 16.13
N GLY A 34 3.05 1.58 15.94
CA GLY A 34 4.24 1.37 15.13
C GLY A 34 4.36 -0.07 14.65
N VAL A 35 5.59 -0.50 14.37
CA VAL A 35 5.94 -1.89 14.08
C VAL A 35 7.04 -2.30 15.02
N ASP A 36 6.90 -3.48 15.63
CA ASP A 36 7.89 -4.03 16.55
C ASP A 36 8.70 -5.12 15.86
N LEU A 37 10.02 -5.05 16.03
CA LEU A 37 10.97 -6.02 15.53
C LEU A 37 11.65 -6.76 16.67
N ALA A 38 11.55 -8.09 16.70
CA ALA A 38 12.30 -8.92 17.64
C ALA A 38 13.79 -8.80 17.32
N ILE A 39 14.50 -7.96 18.08
CA ILE A 39 15.94 -7.76 17.94
C ILE A 39 16.64 -7.96 19.29
N PRO A 40 17.80 -8.63 19.33
CA PRO A 40 18.54 -8.82 20.58
C PRO A 40 18.87 -7.47 21.22
N ALA A 41 18.76 -7.37 22.54
CA ALA A 41 19.19 -6.18 23.27
C ALA A 41 20.68 -5.87 23.01
N GLY A 42 21.04 -4.59 22.98
CA GLY A 42 22.40 -4.14 22.68
C GLY A 42 22.73 -4.06 21.19
N THR A 43 21.78 -4.35 20.30
CA THR A 43 21.96 -4.21 18.85
C THR A 43 22.02 -2.73 18.47
N ASP A 44 23.00 -2.34 17.65
CA ASP A 44 23.17 -0.96 17.22
C ASP A 44 22.01 -0.50 16.34
N ILE A 45 21.40 0.64 16.71
CA ILE A 45 20.34 1.28 15.93
C ILE A 45 20.92 2.48 15.19
N LEU A 46 20.88 2.40 13.86
CA LEU A 46 21.46 3.40 12.97
C LEU A 46 20.40 4.35 12.41
N ALA A 47 20.82 5.58 12.09
CA ALA A 47 19.95 6.57 11.47
C ALA A 47 19.58 6.13 10.04
N PRO A 48 18.29 5.95 9.73
CA PRO A 48 17.87 5.50 8.40
C PRO A 48 18.18 6.53 7.31
N ALA A 49 18.25 7.81 7.66
CA ALA A 49 18.67 8.87 6.76
C ALA A 49 19.22 10.05 7.55
N LYS A 50 19.74 11.04 6.81
CA LYS A 50 20.08 12.34 7.37
C LYS A 50 18.85 12.99 8.00
N GLY A 51 19.03 13.54 9.20
CA GLY A 51 17.96 14.18 9.95
C GLY A 51 18.45 14.92 11.18
N VAL A 52 17.50 15.43 11.97
CA VAL A 52 17.74 16.08 13.25
C VAL A 52 16.99 15.33 14.33
N VAL A 53 17.68 14.98 15.42
CA VAL A 53 17.06 14.37 16.60
C VAL A 53 16.13 15.42 17.21
N SER A 54 14.83 15.26 17.03
CA SER A 54 13.84 16.24 17.51
C SER A 54 13.63 16.10 19.01
N ARG A 55 13.63 14.87 19.53
CA ARG A 55 13.41 14.56 20.95
C ARG A 55 14.16 13.30 21.36
N VAL A 56 14.53 13.27 22.64
CA VAL A 56 15.02 12.09 23.35
C VAL A 56 14.21 11.97 24.62
N MET A 57 13.73 10.77 24.95
CA MET A 57 12.90 10.52 26.12
C MET A 57 13.44 9.34 26.92
N ASP A 58 13.21 9.38 28.23
CA ASP A 58 13.45 8.28 29.16
C ASP A 58 12.30 8.24 30.17
N LEU A 59 11.36 7.34 29.93
CA LEU A 59 10.14 7.19 30.73
C LEU A 59 10.23 6.01 31.73
N GLY A 60 11.42 5.45 31.94
CA GLY A 60 11.59 4.26 32.79
C GLY A 60 10.80 3.07 32.26
N ASP A 61 9.93 2.49 33.09
CA ASP A 61 9.13 1.30 32.78
C ASP A 61 7.76 1.62 32.14
N GLN A 62 7.55 2.87 31.71
CA GLN A 62 6.30 3.30 31.09
C GLN A 62 6.44 3.47 29.57
N SER A 63 5.35 3.19 28.83
CA SER A 63 5.24 3.47 27.40
C SER A 63 6.47 2.95 26.61
N LEU A 64 7.11 3.79 25.80
CA LEU A 64 8.29 3.44 25.00
C LEU A 64 9.59 3.33 25.84
N GLY A 65 9.57 3.61 27.14
CA GLY A 65 10.77 3.69 27.97
C GLY A 65 11.76 4.71 27.44
N LYS A 66 12.94 4.26 27.03
CA LYS A 66 13.93 5.10 26.33
C LYS A 66 13.58 5.19 24.84
N ALA A 67 13.47 6.41 24.33
CA ALA A 67 13.09 6.66 22.96
C ALA A 67 13.86 7.80 22.29
N VAL A 68 14.05 7.67 20.97
CA VAL A 68 14.64 8.68 20.09
C VAL A 68 13.63 9.04 19.01
N TYR A 69 13.40 10.34 18.83
CA TYR A 69 12.60 10.88 17.74
C TYR A 69 13.53 11.56 16.75
N LEU A 70 13.53 11.09 15.50
CA LEU A 70 14.37 11.59 14.43
C LEU A 70 13.50 12.24 13.34
N LYS A 71 13.61 13.56 13.21
CA LYS A 71 12.95 14.31 12.14
C LYS A 71 13.83 14.28 10.89
N LEU A 72 13.29 13.71 9.82
CA LEU A 72 13.95 13.59 8.51
C LEU A 72 13.77 14.88 7.70
N GLN A 73 14.58 15.05 6.65
CA GLN A 73 14.47 16.19 5.73
C GLN A 73 13.12 16.26 5.01
N SER A 74 12.44 15.12 4.82
CA SER A 74 11.08 15.07 4.27
C SER A 74 10.01 15.66 5.20
N GLY A 75 10.37 15.99 6.44
CA GLY A 75 9.45 16.45 7.49
C GLY A 75 8.83 15.32 8.31
N ASN A 76 8.93 14.07 7.85
CA ASN A 76 8.49 12.90 8.61
C ASN A 76 9.36 12.69 9.86
N GLU A 77 8.78 12.13 10.92
CA GLU A 77 9.46 11.83 12.17
C GLU A 77 9.44 10.32 12.42
N VAL A 78 10.62 9.72 12.54
CA VAL A 78 10.81 8.32 12.92
C VAL A 78 10.94 8.24 14.43
N ILE A 79 10.23 7.30 15.05
CA ILE A 79 10.22 7.08 16.49
C ILE A 79 10.86 5.72 16.76
N LEU A 80 11.85 5.68 17.62
CA LEU A 80 12.57 4.47 18.02
C LEU A 80 12.40 4.29 19.52
N GLY A 81 11.80 3.18 19.97
CA GLY A 81 11.46 2.93 21.37
C GLY A 81 12.08 1.65 21.94
N HIS A 82 11.86 1.45 23.24
CA HIS A 82 12.35 0.33 24.04
C HIS A 82 13.89 0.19 24.05
N LEU A 83 14.60 1.32 23.92
CA LEU A 83 16.07 1.35 23.79
C LEU A 83 16.77 1.02 25.12
N SER A 84 17.92 0.35 25.09
CA SER A 84 18.74 0.16 26.31
C SER A 84 19.63 1.37 26.58
N LYS A 85 20.12 2.01 25.51
CA LYS A 85 21.06 3.13 25.56
C LYS A 85 20.81 4.11 24.44
N ILE A 86 21.00 5.40 24.71
CA ILE A 86 20.87 6.48 23.74
C ILE A 86 22.25 7.14 23.57
N ASN A 87 22.71 7.27 22.33
CA ASN A 87 24.03 7.82 21.98
C ASN A 87 23.96 9.22 21.37
N VAL A 88 22.75 9.80 21.28
CA VAL A 88 22.48 11.10 20.67
C VAL A 88 21.68 12.00 21.63
N ARG A 89 21.63 13.29 21.31
CA ARG A 89 20.87 14.29 22.07
C ARG A 89 19.92 15.06 21.18
N ALA A 90 18.86 15.64 21.77
CA ALA A 90 17.96 16.54 21.04
C ALA A 90 18.73 17.71 20.39
N GLY A 91 18.32 18.08 19.18
CA GLY A 91 18.98 19.07 18.32
C GLY A 91 20.18 18.55 17.54
N GLN A 92 20.64 17.31 17.78
CA GLN A 92 21.77 16.75 17.05
C GLN A 92 21.40 16.43 15.59
N VAL A 93 22.18 16.96 14.66
CA VAL A 93 22.14 16.55 13.25
C VAL A 93 22.88 15.21 13.13
N VAL A 94 22.27 14.26 12.43
CA VAL A 94 22.83 12.93 12.18
C VAL A 94 22.84 12.64 10.69
N GLU A 95 23.86 11.91 10.25
CA GLU A 95 23.94 11.40 8.87
C GLU A 95 23.37 9.98 8.77
N ALA A 96 23.04 9.53 7.56
CA ALA A 96 22.60 8.16 7.34
C ALA A 96 23.67 7.16 7.81
N GLY A 97 23.24 6.09 8.49
CA GLY A 97 24.15 5.07 9.06
C GLY A 97 24.84 5.48 10.37
N GLN A 98 24.66 6.71 10.85
CA GLN A 98 25.19 7.12 12.15
C GLN A 98 24.47 6.38 13.29
N LYS A 99 25.22 5.85 14.26
CA LYS A 99 24.66 5.21 15.46
C LYS A 99 23.85 6.21 16.29
N LEU A 100 22.60 5.85 16.56
CA LEU A 100 21.66 6.63 17.38
C LEU A 100 21.56 6.08 18.80
N ALA A 101 21.47 4.77 18.93
CA ALA A 101 21.10 4.08 20.16
C ALA A 101 21.46 2.59 20.09
N GLU A 102 21.16 1.87 21.17
CA GLU A 102 21.20 0.41 21.25
C GLU A 102 19.80 -0.10 21.61
N SER A 103 19.37 -1.19 20.98
CA SER A 103 18.11 -1.86 21.28
C SER A 103 18.04 -2.37 22.71
N GLY A 104 16.84 -2.58 23.24
CA GLY A 104 16.67 -3.01 24.61
C GLY A 104 15.30 -3.60 24.88
N SER A 105 14.84 -3.40 26.11
CA SER A 105 13.52 -3.83 26.59
C SER A 105 12.99 -2.90 27.69
N THR A 106 13.32 -1.59 27.62
CA THR A 106 12.82 -0.60 28.60
C THR A 106 11.37 -0.23 28.30
N GLY A 107 10.65 0.35 29.27
CA GLY A 107 9.26 0.76 29.06
C GLY A 107 8.29 -0.40 29.24
N TYR A 108 7.10 -0.25 28.69
CA TYR A 108 6.09 -1.31 28.67
C TYR A 108 6.44 -2.31 27.56
N SER A 109 7.39 -3.19 27.86
CA SER A 109 7.90 -4.22 26.95
C SER A 109 7.96 -5.56 27.66
N THR A 110 7.55 -6.64 26.98
CA THR A 110 7.59 -8.02 27.48
C THR A 110 8.88 -8.76 27.12
N GLY A 111 9.74 -8.17 26.30
CA GLY A 111 11.03 -8.75 25.92
C GLY A 111 11.79 -7.90 24.90
N PRO A 112 13.05 -8.26 24.59
CA PRO A 112 13.89 -7.44 23.70
C PRO A 112 13.31 -7.27 22.30
N HIS A 113 13.02 -6.02 21.93
CA HIS A 113 12.56 -5.64 20.61
C HIS A 113 12.82 -4.15 20.33
N LEU A 114 12.64 -3.74 19.07
CA LEU A 114 12.66 -2.35 18.67
C LEU A 114 11.29 -1.94 18.17
N HIS A 115 10.72 -0.94 18.84
CA HIS A 115 9.55 -0.24 18.35
C HIS A 115 9.95 0.81 17.31
N ILE A 116 9.35 0.74 16.12
CA ILE A 116 9.51 1.72 15.04
C ILE A 116 8.17 2.37 14.77
N GLY A 117 8.02 3.63 15.16
CA GLY A 117 6.88 4.48 14.80
C GLY A 117 7.22 5.46 13.68
N LEU A 118 6.21 5.92 12.96
CA LEU A 118 6.38 6.91 11.90
C LEU A 118 5.25 7.95 11.96
N LYS A 119 5.63 9.22 11.95
CA LYS A 119 4.72 10.35 11.83
C LYS A 119 4.97 11.11 10.53
N SER A 120 3.90 11.51 9.87
CA SER A 120 3.97 12.40 8.72
C SER A 120 4.41 13.81 9.15
N ALA A 121 4.80 14.65 8.19
CA ALA A 121 5.08 16.07 8.45
C ALA A 121 3.90 16.84 9.09
N ALA A 122 2.67 16.35 8.93
CA ALA A 122 1.47 16.89 9.56
C ALA A 122 1.21 16.34 10.98
N GLY A 123 2.09 15.46 11.49
CA GLY A 123 2.00 14.88 12.84
C GLY A 123 1.11 13.65 12.97
N GLN A 124 0.54 13.15 11.87
CA GLN A 124 -0.30 11.94 11.86
C GLN A 124 0.55 10.68 11.90
N LEU A 125 0.15 9.69 12.71
CA LEU A 125 0.74 8.35 12.67
C LEU A 125 0.43 7.69 11.33
N ILE A 126 1.45 7.12 10.71
CA ILE A 126 1.35 6.40 9.44
C ILE A 126 2.05 5.05 9.58
N ASP A 127 1.59 4.05 8.81
CA ASP A 127 2.15 2.71 8.86
C ASP A 127 3.66 2.71 8.51
N PRO A 128 4.55 2.31 9.46
CA PRO A 128 5.98 2.25 9.22
C PRO A 128 6.43 0.99 8.46
N GLN A 129 5.56 0.00 8.26
CA GLN A 129 5.88 -1.28 7.61
C GLN A 129 6.63 -1.13 6.27
N PRO A 130 6.30 -0.19 5.38
CA PRO A 130 7.06 0.00 4.12
C PRO A 130 8.52 0.41 4.36
N ILE A 131 8.79 1.25 5.36
CA ILE A 131 10.17 1.64 5.69
C ILE A 131 10.90 0.47 6.33
N VAL A 132 10.25 -0.23 7.27
CA VAL A 132 10.80 -1.42 7.94
C VAL A 132 11.26 -2.45 6.91
N GLN A 133 10.43 -2.76 5.92
CA GLN A 133 10.79 -3.68 4.84
C GLN A 133 12.03 -3.24 4.07
N VAL A 134 12.24 -1.93 3.89
CA VAL A 134 13.43 -1.42 3.21
C VAL A 134 14.68 -1.50 4.10
N LEU A 135 14.56 -1.14 5.37
CA LEU A 135 15.67 -1.21 6.33
C LEU A 135 16.18 -2.63 6.57
N GLN A 136 15.30 -3.62 6.40
CA GLN A 136 15.62 -5.04 6.48
C GLN A 136 16.16 -5.64 5.16
N ARG A 137 16.30 -4.85 4.07
CA ARG A 137 16.85 -5.40 2.81
C ARG A 137 18.35 -5.68 2.95
N PRO A 138 18.84 -6.83 2.46
CA PRO A 138 20.27 -7.10 2.39
C PRO A 138 21.03 -6.00 1.63
N GLY A 139 22.18 -5.60 2.16
CA GLY A 139 23.01 -4.57 1.53
C GLY A 139 22.45 -3.14 1.65
N PHE A 140 21.35 -2.93 2.38
CA PHE A 140 20.70 -1.62 2.47
C PHE A 140 21.66 -0.57 3.04
N TRP A 141 22.35 -0.89 4.13
CA TRP A 141 23.21 0.05 4.84
C TRP A 141 24.49 0.36 4.06
N GLU A 142 25.02 -0.61 3.32
CA GLU A 142 26.15 -0.45 2.41
C GLU A 142 25.83 0.50 1.25
N ARG A 143 24.59 0.44 0.73
CA ARG A 143 24.14 1.36 -0.32
C ARG A 143 23.64 2.72 0.21
N ALA A 144 23.19 2.78 1.47
CA ALA A 144 22.70 3.99 2.10
C ALA A 144 23.85 4.93 2.55
N THR A 145 25.00 4.37 2.91
CA THR A 145 26.23 5.14 3.22
C THR A 145 26.81 5.88 2.01
N ASP A 146 26.40 5.52 0.79
CA ASP A 146 26.75 6.22 -0.46
C ASP A 146 25.83 7.42 -0.77
N GLY A 147 24.96 7.81 0.18
CA GLY A 147 24.23 9.09 0.17
C GLY A 147 22.95 9.14 -0.68
N ALA A 148 22.53 8.05 -1.33
CA ALA A 148 21.52 8.13 -2.40
C ALA A 148 20.10 7.61 -2.08
N ILE A 149 19.83 6.99 -0.92
CA ILE A 149 18.71 6.02 -0.88
C ILE A 149 17.39 6.49 -0.26
N ILE A 150 17.37 7.34 0.78
CA ILE A 150 16.12 7.52 1.54
C ILE A 150 15.26 8.74 1.18
N PRO A 151 15.77 9.89 0.70
CA PRO A 151 14.89 10.99 0.27
C PRO A 151 13.87 10.53 -0.78
N ASN A 152 14.29 9.61 -1.67
CA ASN A 152 13.46 9.06 -2.73
C ASN A 152 12.44 8.00 -2.28
N LEU A 153 12.64 7.28 -1.17
CA LEU A 153 11.72 6.19 -0.80
C LEU A 153 10.43 6.68 -0.13
N LEU A 154 10.55 7.75 0.66
CA LEU A 154 9.40 8.40 1.31
C LEU A 154 8.57 9.26 0.34
N GLY A 155 9.20 9.82 -0.69
CA GLY A 155 8.51 10.48 -1.81
C GLY A 155 7.87 9.47 -2.75
N LYS A 156 8.61 8.43 -3.15
CA LYS A 156 8.11 7.38 -4.04
C LYS A 156 6.99 6.55 -3.44
N SER A 157 6.89 6.39 -2.12
CA SER A 157 5.74 5.69 -1.53
C SER A 157 4.44 6.48 -1.71
N LYS A 158 4.51 7.82 -1.63
CA LYS A 158 3.37 8.70 -1.91
C LYS A 158 3.03 8.70 -3.41
N GLU A 159 4.03 8.77 -4.28
CA GLU A 159 3.85 8.68 -5.74
C GLU A 159 3.35 7.31 -6.18
N ALA A 160 3.83 6.22 -5.59
CA ALA A 160 3.39 4.86 -5.86
C ALA A 160 1.97 4.62 -5.35
N ALA A 161 1.63 5.13 -4.16
CA ALA A 161 0.25 5.11 -3.66
C ALA A 161 -0.69 5.92 -4.57
N MET A 162 -0.27 7.10 -5.01
CA MET A 162 -1.03 7.95 -5.94
C MET A 162 -1.15 7.30 -7.32
N SER A 163 -0.10 6.63 -7.80
CA SER A 163 -0.08 5.91 -9.06
C SER A 163 -1.00 4.69 -9.00
N ALA A 164 -0.98 3.93 -7.91
CA ALA A 164 -1.88 2.80 -7.71
C ALA A 164 -3.35 3.25 -7.65
N ALA A 165 -3.62 4.37 -6.98
CA ALA A 165 -4.96 4.97 -6.96
C ALA A 165 -5.41 5.45 -8.36
N ASN A 166 -4.51 6.05 -9.13
CA ASN A 166 -4.79 6.47 -10.52
C ASN A 166 -5.04 5.27 -11.44
N GLU A 167 -4.23 4.20 -11.35
CA GLU A 167 -4.44 2.99 -12.14
C GLU A 167 -5.78 2.31 -11.82
N LEU A 168 -6.15 2.22 -10.54
CA LEU A 168 -7.45 1.68 -10.13
C LEU A 168 -8.61 2.53 -10.65
N THR A 169 -8.45 3.87 -10.62
CA THR A 169 -9.42 4.81 -11.20
C THR A 169 -9.53 4.62 -12.71
N LEU A 170 -8.41 4.48 -13.42
CA LEU A 170 -8.39 4.26 -14.87
C LEU A 170 -8.97 2.90 -15.25
N ASP A 171 -8.76 1.86 -14.44
CA ASP A 171 -9.31 0.52 -14.67
C ASP A 171 -10.84 0.51 -14.50
N ILE A 172 -11.35 1.20 -13.47
CA ILE A 172 -12.79 1.44 -13.31
C ILE A 172 -13.35 2.19 -14.52
N VAL A 173 -12.69 3.25 -14.98
CA VAL A 173 -13.12 4.03 -16.15
C VAL A 173 -13.09 3.19 -17.44
N ARG A 174 -12.03 2.40 -17.68
CA ARG A 174 -11.92 1.51 -18.84
C ARG A 174 -12.99 0.43 -18.83
N THR A 175 -13.27 -0.13 -17.66
CA THR A 175 -14.32 -1.14 -17.47
C THR A 175 -15.69 -0.54 -17.73
N ALA A 176 -15.97 0.68 -17.25
CA ALA A 176 -17.21 1.37 -17.55
C ALA A 176 -17.37 1.68 -19.05
N LEU A 177 -16.29 2.15 -19.70
CA LEU A 177 -16.29 2.42 -21.15
C LEU A 177 -16.48 1.15 -21.99
N SER A 178 -15.88 0.03 -21.60
CA SER A 178 -16.04 -1.25 -22.32
C SER A 178 -17.46 -1.80 -22.18
N TRP A 179 -18.08 -1.63 -21.01
CA TRP A 179 -19.50 -1.93 -20.79
C TRP A 179 -20.40 -1.04 -21.67
N LEU A 180 -20.14 0.26 -21.73
CA LEU A 180 -20.91 1.18 -22.59
C LEU A 180 -20.74 0.85 -24.08
N ALA A 181 -19.53 0.49 -24.52
CA ALA A 181 -19.28 0.11 -25.90
C ALA A 181 -19.99 -1.19 -26.29
N THR A 182 -19.97 -2.20 -25.42
CA THR A 182 -20.62 -3.50 -25.68
C THR A 182 -22.15 -3.41 -25.63
N THR A 183 -22.71 -2.71 -24.64
CA THR A 183 -24.16 -2.49 -24.53
C THR A 183 -24.68 -1.57 -25.63
N GLY A 184 -23.96 -0.49 -25.94
CA GLY A 184 -24.31 0.41 -27.04
C GLY A 184 -24.31 -0.31 -28.40
N LEU A 185 -23.32 -1.17 -28.64
CA LEU A 185 -23.27 -1.99 -29.86
C LEU A 185 -24.42 -3.01 -29.91
N ALA A 186 -24.74 -3.67 -28.79
CA ALA A 186 -25.86 -4.61 -28.72
C ALA A 186 -27.20 -3.94 -29.05
N LEU A 187 -27.47 -2.78 -28.45
CA LEU A 187 -28.69 -1.99 -28.72
C LEU A 187 -28.75 -1.51 -30.18
N ALA A 188 -27.61 -1.15 -30.78
CA ALA A 188 -27.56 -0.77 -32.19
C ALA A 188 -27.88 -1.95 -33.13
N VAL A 189 -27.35 -3.14 -32.83
CA VAL A 189 -27.64 -4.37 -33.59
C VAL A 189 -29.11 -4.75 -33.46
N GLU A 190 -29.67 -4.72 -32.25
CA GLU A 190 -31.10 -4.97 -32.02
C GLU A 190 -31.97 -3.96 -32.77
N GLY A 191 -31.61 -2.67 -32.74
CA GLY A 191 -32.29 -1.62 -33.50
C GLY A 191 -32.25 -1.85 -35.01
N LEU A 192 -31.10 -2.26 -35.56
CA LEU A 192 -30.96 -2.62 -36.98
C LEU A 192 -31.80 -3.86 -37.35
N LEU A 193 -31.85 -4.87 -36.48
CA LEU A 193 -32.67 -6.07 -36.69
C LEU A 193 -34.16 -5.73 -36.66
N LEU A 194 -34.61 -4.95 -35.67
CA LEU A 194 -35.98 -4.45 -35.60
C LEU A 194 -36.33 -3.60 -36.81
N TRP A 195 -35.44 -2.70 -37.24
CA TRP A 195 -35.62 -1.89 -38.44
C TRP A 195 -35.76 -2.75 -39.70
N SER A 196 -34.91 -3.78 -39.86
CA SER A 196 -34.99 -4.71 -40.98
C SER A 196 -36.32 -5.47 -41.00
N MET A 197 -36.81 -5.89 -39.83
CA MET A 197 -38.09 -6.56 -39.65
C MET A 197 -39.27 -5.63 -39.98
N VAL A 198 -39.19 -4.37 -39.56
CA VAL A 198 -40.18 -3.33 -39.92
C VAL A 198 -40.19 -3.08 -41.42
N CYS A 199 -39.04 -2.99 -42.09
CA CYS A 199 -38.97 -2.88 -43.55
C CYS A 199 -39.60 -4.08 -44.26
N LEU A 200 -39.42 -5.29 -43.71
CA LEU A 200 -39.98 -6.54 -44.24
C LEU A 200 -41.51 -6.61 -44.05
N LEU A 201 -42.01 -6.13 -42.90
CA LEU A 201 -43.45 -6.08 -42.58
C LEU A 201 -44.18 -4.98 -43.35
N ILE A 202 -43.55 -3.83 -43.57
CA ILE A 202 -44.13 -2.70 -44.33
C ILE A 202 -43.95 -2.91 -45.84
N GLY A 203 -43.14 -3.89 -46.27
CA GLY A 203 -42.99 -4.26 -47.68
C GLY A 203 -42.34 -3.17 -48.52
N VAL A 204 -41.38 -2.42 -47.96
CA VAL A 204 -40.67 -1.37 -48.69
C VAL A 204 -39.47 -1.98 -49.41
N SER A 205 -39.72 -2.51 -50.61
CA SER A 205 -38.68 -2.66 -51.63
C SER A 205 -38.47 -1.30 -52.28
N GLY A 206 -37.23 -0.78 -52.29
CA GLY A 206 -36.80 0.43 -52.99
C GLY A 206 -36.88 0.34 -54.53
N SER A 207 -37.91 -0.33 -55.05
CA SER A 207 -38.16 -0.55 -56.47
C SER A 207 -39.67 -0.75 -56.74
N GLY A 208 -40.53 0.06 -56.13
CA GLY A 208 -41.85 0.43 -56.69
C GLY A 208 -42.77 -0.67 -57.25
N LYS A 209 -42.76 -1.90 -56.71
CA LYS A 209 -43.71 -2.96 -57.08
C LYS A 209 -44.24 -3.69 -55.86
N TRP A 210 -45.56 -3.59 -55.68
CA TRP A 210 -46.33 -4.25 -54.64
C TRP A 210 -46.28 -5.76 -54.84
N VAL A 211 -45.81 -6.51 -53.82
CA VAL A 211 -45.98 -7.96 -53.79
C VAL A 211 -47.36 -8.27 -53.20
N THR A 212 -48.28 -8.68 -54.06
CA THR A 212 -49.63 -9.11 -53.68
C THR A 212 -49.66 -10.59 -53.30
N LYS A 213 -50.42 -10.89 -52.22
CA LYS A 213 -51.03 -12.16 -51.80
C LYS A 213 -50.25 -13.46 -52.11
N GLY A 214 -49.45 -13.92 -51.15
CA GLY A 214 -48.97 -15.31 -51.14
C GLY A 214 -48.14 -15.73 -49.92
N THR A 215 -47.49 -14.78 -49.25
CA THR A 215 -46.45 -15.09 -48.23
C THR A 215 -46.92 -15.05 -46.77
N LYS A 216 -48.23 -15.02 -46.50
CA LYS A 216 -48.76 -14.91 -45.13
C LYS A 216 -48.79 -16.22 -44.32
N ALA A 217 -48.49 -17.38 -44.93
CA ALA A 217 -48.67 -18.67 -44.24
C ALA A 217 -47.39 -19.28 -43.63
N PHE A 218 -46.19 -18.77 -43.94
CA PHE A 218 -44.94 -19.44 -43.52
C PHE A 218 -44.31 -18.84 -42.25
N LEU A 219 -44.53 -17.56 -41.95
CA LEU A 219 -43.88 -16.88 -40.81
C LEU A 219 -44.63 -17.00 -39.48
N PHE A 220 -45.87 -17.51 -39.46
CA PHE A 220 -46.63 -17.65 -38.22
C PHE A 220 -46.26 -18.92 -37.41
N SER A 221 -45.67 -19.95 -38.03
CA SER A 221 -45.30 -21.19 -37.34
C SER A 221 -43.94 -21.13 -36.64
N THR A 222 -43.01 -20.29 -37.10
CA THR A 222 -41.68 -20.16 -36.49
C THR A 222 -41.70 -19.32 -35.21
N LEU A 223 -42.71 -18.45 -35.04
CA LEU A 223 -42.86 -17.57 -33.87
C LEU A 223 -43.48 -18.25 -32.63
N LEU A 224 -44.19 -19.37 -32.76
CA LEU A 224 -44.69 -20.14 -31.60
C LEU A 224 -43.70 -21.20 -31.10
N GLY A 225 -42.67 -21.55 -31.88
CA GLY A 225 -41.68 -22.57 -31.52
C GLY A 225 -40.53 -22.09 -30.63
N VAL A 226 -40.24 -20.80 -30.61
CA VAL A 226 -39.10 -20.24 -29.83
C VAL A 226 -39.56 -19.62 -28.50
N ALA A 227 -40.84 -19.29 -28.34
CA ALA A 227 -41.39 -18.81 -27.06
C ALA A 227 -41.75 -19.94 -26.06
N GLY A 228 -41.58 -21.22 -26.43
CA GLY A 228 -41.97 -22.39 -25.63
C GLY A 228 -40.88 -23.08 -24.82
N ARG A 229 -39.66 -22.54 -24.76
CA ARG A 229 -38.54 -23.13 -23.97
C ARG A 229 -37.79 -22.05 -23.18
N ALA A 230 -38.50 -21.44 -22.25
CA ALA A 230 -37.92 -20.77 -21.09
C ALA A 230 -38.90 -20.93 -19.92
N VAL A 231 -38.82 -22.09 -19.25
CA VAL A 231 -39.15 -22.29 -17.83
C VAL A 231 -37.91 -22.91 -17.21
#